data_AF-A0A2E8KMX6-F1
#
_entry.id   AF-A0A2E8KMX6-F1
#
_cell.length_a   1.000
_cell.length_b   1.000
_cell.length_c   1.000
_cell.angle_alpha   90.00
_cell.angle_beta   90.00
_cell.angle_gamma   90.00
#
_symmetry.space_group_name_H-M   'P 1'
#
loop_
_entity.id
_entity.type
_entity.pdbx_description
1 polymer ?
#
loop_
_entity_poly.entity_id
_entity_poly.type
_entity_poly.pdbx_seq_one_letter_code
_entity_poly.pdbx_strand_id
1 'polypeptide(L)'
;LADLLDTTDPRRAATLRSAFEQARELEVTDRLDTIVELLENGQLLKAGTGQDAAIDRLRELLAVLESGESRKTVTDSKKKVKEFLGRINTLIAQQMGLEGTTEAGGDPKSLAEKQNALEDDTQTLAKDVDAFRREAANAAGSKLDTEPDDAPQSKPPLDGSPGKSPGEQPSGEKGGENSNGQDQQDESAEQENSQQEPQGNDEVSRASRTNKRLEAARSRMQQAKEKLNDVKPKAARKDQEEALAELEAARAELEEILRQLREEEIERLLVKLEARVRDMLRAERMILRGIQQLRSNAAERTQREQELESTRLGSEQNLVTATITRALTLVRDDGSAVAIPEALQQIREDSTMAAGRLKKSDYSQFTQGIIEDLVVSLEELLSALERAEREQQDKQQQGQARGRPAKPGEQPLVDKIAELKMLRILQTRVNGKTSRFSALLNEGSEQASETELIDALGRLAQRQERVERAAHDIATGRTE
;
A
#
# COMPACT_ATOMS: atom_id res chain seq x y z
N LEU A 1 15.05 -2.84 -13.33
CA LEU A 1 13.75 -2.31 -12.81
C LEU A 1 13.75 -2.34 -11.29
N ALA A 2 14.04 -3.47 -10.65
CA ALA A 2 14.32 -3.49 -9.21
C ALA A 2 15.34 -2.41 -8.80
N ASP A 3 16.42 -2.26 -9.56
CA ASP A 3 17.51 -1.30 -9.29
C ASP A 3 17.16 0.17 -9.59
N LEU A 4 15.98 0.42 -10.18
CA LEU A 4 15.37 1.76 -10.28
C LEU A 4 14.37 2.02 -9.14
N LEU A 5 13.82 0.96 -8.54
CA LEU A 5 12.97 1.03 -7.35
C LEU A 5 13.77 1.01 -6.05
N ASP A 6 15.04 0.58 -6.06
CA ASP A 6 15.89 0.50 -4.85
C ASP A 6 15.99 1.82 -4.07
N THR A 7 15.85 2.95 -4.76
CA THR A 7 15.90 4.30 -4.19
C THR A 7 14.52 4.89 -3.82
N THR A 8 13.42 4.18 -4.10
CA THR A 8 12.04 4.71 -3.99
C THR A 8 11.05 3.74 -3.33
N ASP A 9 11.16 2.43 -3.57
CA ASP A 9 10.50 1.33 -2.87
C ASP A 9 11.47 0.12 -2.80
N PRO A 10 12.45 0.12 -1.88
CA PRO A 10 13.43 -0.97 -1.74
C PRO A 10 12.79 -2.31 -1.36
N ARG A 11 11.62 -2.31 -0.71
CA ARG A 11 10.87 -3.54 -0.38
C ARG A 11 10.33 -4.21 -1.64
N ARG A 12 9.78 -3.42 -2.58
CA ARG A 12 9.37 -3.89 -3.91
C ARG A 12 10.56 -4.25 -4.79
N ALA A 13 11.70 -3.55 -4.68
CA ALA A 13 12.95 -3.96 -5.31
C ALA A 13 13.44 -5.34 -4.82
N ALA A 14 13.44 -5.58 -3.51
CA ALA A 14 13.78 -6.87 -2.91
C ALA A 14 12.80 -7.99 -3.30
N THR A 15 11.49 -7.71 -3.26
CA THR A 15 10.44 -8.68 -3.67
C THR A 15 10.58 -9.03 -5.15
N LEU A 16 10.88 -8.05 -6.02
CA LEU A 16 11.16 -8.29 -7.43
C LEU A 16 12.44 -9.12 -7.64
N ARG A 17 13.53 -8.85 -6.89
CA ARG A 17 14.77 -9.63 -6.97
C ARG A 17 14.52 -11.11 -6.63
N SER A 18 13.83 -11.38 -5.51
CA SER A 18 13.42 -12.73 -5.12
C SER A 18 12.58 -13.43 -6.20
N ALA A 19 11.59 -12.73 -6.79
CA ALA A 19 10.79 -13.27 -7.87
C ALA A 19 11.59 -13.49 -9.18
N PHE A 20 12.60 -12.67 -9.49
CA PHE A 20 13.50 -12.90 -10.62
C PHE A 20 14.44 -14.10 -10.39
N GLU A 21 14.92 -14.31 -9.16
CA GLU A 21 15.70 -15.50 -8.79
C GLU A 21 14.86 -16.77 -8.92
N GLN A 22 13.63 -16.79 -8.40
CA GLN A 22 12.71 -17.91 -8.59
C GLN A 22 12.31 -18.12 -10.06
N ALA A 23 12.09 -17.06 -10.84
CA ALA A 23 11.76 -17.19 -12.27
C ALA A 23 12.91 -17.83 -13.07
N ARG A 24 14.15 -17.61 -12.63
CA ARG A 24 15.36 -18.24 -13.16
C ARG A 24 15.51 -19.69 -12.69
N GLU A 25 15.27 -19.97 -11.41
CA GLU A 25 15.29 -21.34 -10.84
C GLU A 25 14.17 -22.23 -11.45
N LEU A 26 13.04 -21.64 -11.82
CA LEU A 26 11.92 -22.31 -12.49
C LEU A 26 12.05 -22.38 -14.03
N GLU A 27 13.19 -21.98 -14.61
CA GLU A 27 13.49 -22.09 -16.06
C GLU A 27 12.38 -21.52 -16.97
N VAL A 28 11.74 -20.41 -16.55
CA VAL A 28 10.49 -19.95 -17.19
C VAL A 28 10.70 -19.53 -18.64
N THR A 29 11.84 -18.89 -18.96
CA THR A 29 12.21 -18.50 -20.33
C THR A 29 12.35 -19.72 -21.24
N ASP A 30 13.23 -20.66 -20.88
CA ASP A 30 13.57 -21.82 -21.70
C ASP A 30 12.33 -22.71 -21.98
N ARG A 31 11.38 -22.72 -21.03
CA ARG A 31 10.08 -23.40 -21.17
C ARG A 31 9.11 -22.68 -22.11
N LEU A 32 9.11 -21.34 -22.12
CA LEU A 32 8.34 -20.56 -23.08
C LEU A 32 8.91 -20.72 -24.50
N ASP A 33 10.23 -20.74 -24.64
CA ASP A 33 10.89 -21.01 -25.93
C ASP A 33 10.59 -22.44 -26.43
N THR A 34 10.64 -23.44 -25.54
CA THR A 34 10.19 -24.82 -25.84
C THR A 34 8.72 -24.88 -26.30
N ILE A 35 7.85 -24.04 -25.74
CA ILE A 35 6.43 -23.95 -26.17
C ILE A 35 6.33 -23.33 -27.58
N VAL A 36 7.15 -22.32 -27.90
CA VAL A 36 7.21 -21.76 -29.27
C VAL A 36 7.66 -22.82 -30.28
N GLU A 37 8.74 -23.56 -30.01
CA GLU A 37 9.17 -24.66 -30.88
C GLU A 37 8.07 -25.71 -31.09
N LEU A 38 7.33 -26.07 -30.03
CA LEU A 38 6.22 -27.03 -30.12
C LEU A 38 5.04 -26.51 -30.94
N LEU A 39 4.79 -25.19 -30.94
CA LEU A 39 3.77 -24.55 -31.79
C LEU A 39 4.20 -24.50 -33.26
N GLU A 40 5.45 -24.09 -33.53
CA GLU A 40 6.00 -24.03 -34.89
C GLU A 40 6.06 -25.41 -35.55
N ASN A 41 6.40 -26.45 -34.79
CA ASN A 41 6.37 -27.84 -35.23
C ASN A 41 4.96 -28.47 -35.24
N GLY A 42 3.90 -27.68 -35.01
CA GLY A 42 2.50 -28.13 -35.07
C GLY A 42 2.08 -29.14 -34.00
N GLN A 43 2.86 -29.30 -32.92
CA GLN A 43 2.61 -30.28 -31.86
C GLN A 43 1.62 -29.75 -30.81
N LEU A 44 0.47 -29.26 -31.27
CA LEU A 44 -0.50 -28.46 -30.51
C LEU A 44 -0.91 -29.07 -29.15
N LEU A 45 -1.07 -30.40 -29.06
CA LEU A 45 -1.40 -31.07 -27.80
C LEU A 45 -0.28 -30.95 -26.75
N LYS A 46 0.98 -31.05 -27.16
CA LYS A 46 2.14 -30.86 -26.25
C LYS A 46 2.31 -29.39 -25.90
N ALA A 47 2.17 -28.50 -26.88
CA ALA A 47 2.20 -27.06 -26.67
C ALA A 47 1.15 -26.63 -25.62
N GLY A 48 -0.09 -27.13 -25.71
CA GLY A 48 -1.14 -26.91 -24.72
C GLY A 48 -0.73 -27.36 -23.31
N THR A 49 -0.26 -28.61 -23.15
CA THR A 49 0.21 -29.09 -21.83
C THR A 49 1.42 -28.31 -21.29
N GLY A 50 2.26 -27.75 -22.16
CA GLY A 50 3.34 -26.84 -21.78
C GLY A 50 2.81 -25.48 -21.34
N GLN A 51 1.84 -24.93 -22.06
CA GLN A 51 1.18 -23.66 -21.74
C GLN A 51 0.47 -23.71 -20.39
N ASP A 52 -0.27 -24.78 -20.09
CA ASP A 52 -0.90 -24.97 -18.78
C ASP A 52 0.15 -24.98 -17.65
N ALA A 53 1.23 -25.75 -17.80
CA ALA A 53 2.31 -25.82 -16.81
C ALA A 53 3.10 -24.50 -16.67
N ALA A 54 3.23 -23.71 -17.75
CA ALA A 54 3.82 -22.38 -17.71
C ALA A 54 2.88 -21.36 -17.03
N ILE A 55 1.57 -21.45 -17.27
CA ILE A 55 0.55 -20.62 -16.60
C ILE A 55 0.57 -20.88 -15.09
N ASP A 56 0.67 -22.13 -14.65
CA ASP A 56 0.72 -22.44 -13.21
C ASP A 56 2.03 -21.97 -12.55
N ARG A 57 3.19 -22.08 -13.21
CA ARG A 57 4.44 -21.48 -12.71
C ARG A 57 4.40 -19.95 -12.67
N LEU A 58 3.77 -19.31 -13.67
CA LEU A 58 3.54 -17.87 -13.65
C LEU A 58 2.56 -17.46 -12.55
N ARG A 59 1.59 -18.32 -12.18
CA ARG A 59 0.74 -18.14 -10.99
C ARG A 59 1.50 -18.31 -9.69
N GLU A 60 2.46 -19.24 -9.60
CA GLU A 60 3.34 -19.39 -8.42
C GLU A 60 4.22 -18.16 -8.21
N LEU A 61 4.87 -17.66 -9.27
CA LEU A 61 5.67 -16.43 -9.23
C LEU A 61 4.82 -15.20 -8.91
N LEU A 62 3.63 -15.09 -9.52
CA LEU A 62 2.67 -14.04 -9.17
C LEU A 62 2.21 -14.19 -7.71
N ALA A 63 1.99 -15.40 -7.21
CA ALA A 63 1.62 -15.63 -5.82
C ALA A 63 2.73 -15.27 -4.83
N VAL A 64 4.02 -15.39 -5.22
CA VAL A 64 5.16 -14.91 -4.42
C VAL A 64 5.26 -13.38 -4.47
N LEU A 65 5.11 -12.75 -5.64
CA LEU A 65 4.98 -11.29 -5.79
C LEU A 65 3.77 -10.71 -5.04
N GLU A 66 2.67 -11.47 -4.94
CA GLU A 66 1.48 -11.13 -4.16
C GLU A 66 1.56 -11.56 -2.68
N SER A 67 2.60 -12.30 -2.27
CA SER A 67 2.56 -13.12 -1.04
C SER A 67 2.39 -12.30 0.25
N GLY A 68 1.89 -12.99 1.28
CA GLY A 68 1.45 -12.37 2.53
C GLY A 68 2.56 -11.75 3.38
N GLU A 69 3.84 -11.94 3.04
CA GLU A 69 4.97 -11.41 3.81
C GLU A 69 4.99 -9.87 3.76
N SER A 70 4.85 -9.28 2.56
CA SER A 70 4.75 -7.83 2.35
C SER A 70 3.40 -7.22 2.79
N ARG A 71 2.38 -8.04 3.07
CA ARG A 71 1.09 -7.58 3.65
C ARG A 71 1.16 -7.58 5.18
N LYS A 72 1.62 -8.68 5.80
CA LYS A 72 1.78 -8.80 7.26
C LYS A 72 2.69 -7.71 7.79
N THR A 73 3.89 -7.57 7.21
CA THR A 73 4.88 -6.56 7.61
C THR A 73 4.33 -5.13 7.57
N VAL A 74 3.57 -4.74 6.55
CA VAL A 74 2.91 -3.42 6.51
C VAL A 74 1.81 -3.30 7.55
N THR A 75 0.95 -4.30 7.75
CA THR A 75 -0.08 -4.24 8.80
C THR A 75 0.51 -4.18 10.21
N ASP A 76 1.62 -4.89 10.46
CA ASP A 76 2.33 -4.89 11.73
C ASP A 76 3.11 -3.59 11.95
N SER A 77 3.72 -3.01 10.90
CA SER A 77 4.35 -1.68 10.95
C SER A 77 3.32 -0.57 11.21
N LYS A 78 2.20 -0.59 10.48
CA LYS A 78 1.04 0.31 10.66
C LYS A 78 0.51 0.24 12.10
N LYS A 79 0.52 -0.96 12.72
CA LYS A 79 0.15 -1.16 14.12
C LYS A 79 1.21 -0.61 15.10
N LYS A 80 2.50 -0.91 14.90
CA LYS A 80 3.62 -0.41 15.73
C LYS A 80 3.66 1.12 15.74
N VAL A 81 3.55 1.76 14.57
CA VAL A 81 3.55 3.23 14.46
C VAL A 81 2.28 3.85 15.07
N LYS A 82 1.11 3.20 14.97
CA LYS A 82 -0.09 3.62 15.74
C LYS A 82 0.15 3.55 17.26
N GLU A 83 0.86 2.54 17.76
CA GLU A 83 1.21 2.42 19.18
C GLU A 83 2.20 3.49 19.63
N PHE A 84 3.25 3.74 18.84
CA PHE A 84 4.21 4.83 19.08
C PHE A 84 3.53 6.20 19.11
N LEU A 85 2.57 6.44 18.21
CA LEU A 85 1.75 7.65 18.23
C LEU A 85 0.85 7.73 19.48
N GLY A 86 0.30 6.61 19.96
CA GLY A 86 -0.43 6.58 21.23
C GLY A 86 0.45 6.99 22.41
N ARG A 87 1.63 6.38 22.50
CA ARG A 87 2.63 6.64 23.57
C ARG A 87 3.15 8.06 23.53
N ILE A 88 3.54 8.59 22.36
CA ILE A 88 4.07 9.96 22.26
C ILE A 88 3.01 11.02 22.56
N ASN A 89 1.73 10.80 22.21
CA ASN A 89 0.66 11.70 22.63
C ASN A 89 0.44 11.68 24.16
N THR A 90 0.66 10.54 24.82
CA THR A 90 0.68 10.50 26.30
C THR A 90 1.87 11.26 26.87
N LEU A 91 3.08 11.11 26.29
CA LEU A 91 4.27 11.87 26.72
C LEU A 91 4.06 13.38 26.58
N ILE A 92 3.55 13.86 25.43
CA ILE A 92 3.27 15.28 25.19
C ILE A 92 2.22 15.81 26.19
N ALA A 93 1.14 15.05 26.44
CA ALA A 93 0.11 15.44 27.41
C ALA A 93 0.64 15.51 28.85
N GLN A 94 1.50 14.56 29.25
CA GLN A 94 2.16 14.57 30.55
C GLN A 94 3.14 15.75 30.67
N GLN A 95 3.94 16.02 29.63
CA GLN A 95 4.89 17.13 29.60
C GLN A 95 4.19 18.49 29.72
N MET A 96 3.10 18.74 28.97
CA MET A 96 2.28 19.95 29.15
C MET A 96 1.76 20.11 30.58
N GLY A 97 1.29 19.00 31.20
CA GLY A 97 0.83 18.98 32.58
C GLY A 97 1.94 19.25 33.62
N LEU A 98 3.20 18.93 33.28
CA LEU A 98 4.38 19.13 34.12
C LEU A 98 4.98 20.53 33.93
N GLU A 99 4.93 21.08 32.71
CA GLU A 99 5.29 22.46 32.41
C GLU A 99 4.31 23.44 33.10
N GLY A 100 2.99 23.26 32.93
CA GLY A 100 1.98 23.96 33.70
C GLY A 100 2.10 23.68 35.21
N THR A 101 2.50 22.45 35.55
CA THR A 101 3.04 22.02 36.86
C THR A 101 4.00 23.03 37.50
N THR A 102 4.98 23.42 36.68
CA THR A 102 6.17 24.21 37.03
C THR A 102 5.90 25.71 36.97
N GLU A 103 5.07 26.18 36.02
CA GLU A 103 4.58 27.56 35.98
C GLU A 103 3.70 27.91 37.19
N ALA A 104 2.81 27.00 37.60
CA ALA A 104 1.93 27.19 38.76
C ALA A 104 2.66 27.19 40.11
N GLY A 105 3.98 26.94 40.14
CA GLY A 105 4.79 26.90 41.36
C GLY A 105 4.61 25.62 42.19
N GLY A 106 4.40 24.48 41.53
CA GLY A 106 4.35 23.17 42.19
C GLY A 106 5.67 22.79 42.90
N ASP A 107 5.61 21.78 43.77
CA ASP A 107 6.78 21.32 44.53
C ASP A 107 7.91 20.82 43.58
N PRO A 108 9.12 21.41 43.65
CA PRO A 108 10.21 21.07 42.73
C PRO A 108 10.65 19.61 42.79
N LYS A 109 10.54 18.94 43.95
CA LYS A 109 10.95 17.53 44.09
C LYS A 109 9.96 16.60 43.40
N SER A 110 8.66 16.76 43.68
CA SER A 110 7.61 15.99 43.00
C SER A 110 7.58 16.26 41.50
N LEU A 111 7.95 17.47 41.05
CA LEU A 111 8.13 17.77 39.63
C LEU A 111 9.36 17.04 39.06
N ALA A 112 10.51 17.03 39.74
CA ALA A 112 11.72 16.32 39.30
C ALA A 112 11.52 14.80 39.22
N GLU A 113 10.80 14.20 40.17
CA GLU A 113 10.42 12.78 40.16
C GLU A 113 9.55 12.43 38.93
N LYS A 114 8.55 13.26 38.63
CA LYS A 114 7.71 13.09 37.43
C LYS A 114 8.50 13.30 36.14
N GLN A 115 9.45 14.24 36.14
CA GLN A 115 10.29 14.52 34.98
C GLN A 115 11.23 13.34 34.70
N ASN A 116 11.72 12.65 35.74
CA ASN A 116 12.46 11.40 35.61
C ASN A 116 11.61 10.28 34.99
N ALA A 117 10.38 10.07 35.47
CA ALA A 117 9.50 9.04 34.91
C ALA A 117 9.23 9.27 33.41
N LEU A 118 9.03 10.54 33.02
CA LEU A 118 8.87 10.92 31.61
C LEU A 118 10.16 10.71 30.79
N GLU A 119 11.33 10.95 31.39
CA GLU A 119 12.64 10.68 30.79
C GLU A 119 12.82 9.18 30.48
N ASP A 120 12.44 8.31 31.43
CA ASP A 120 12.53 6.84 31.30
C ASP A 120 11.52 6.28 30.27
N ASP A 121 10.28 6.77 30.26
CA ASP A 121 9.26 6.40 29.26
C ASP A 121 9.67 6.88 27.85
N THR A 122 10.29 8.07 27.74
CA THR A 122 10.82 8.60 26.47
C THR A 122 12.02 7.78 25.99
N GLN A 123 12.95 7.39 26.89
CA GLN A 123 14.03 6.45 26.54
C GLN A 123 13.47 5.11 26.05
N THR A 124 12.40 4.62 26.65
CA THR A 124 11.77 3.35 26.27
C THR A 124 11.13 3.45 24.89
N LEU A 125 10.42 4.54 24.59
CA LEU A 125 9.90 4.80 23.24
C LEU A 125 11.02 4.94 22.20
N ALA A 126 12.13 5.61 22.52
CA ALA A 126 13.27 5.75 21.62
C ALA A 126 13.88 4.39 21.23
N LYS A 127 14.03 3.47 22.19
CA LYS A 127 14.51 2.10 21.96
C LYS A 127 13.57 1.31 21.05
N ASP A 128 12.25 1.41 21.26
CA ASP A 128 11.27 0.67 20.46
C ASP A 128 11.20 1.20 19.01
N VAL A 129 11.35 2.51 18.81
CA VAL A 129 11.49 3.14 17.48
C VAL A 129 12.79 2.72 16.79
N ASP A 130 13.90 2.54 17.53
CA ASP A 130 15.15 2.03 16.95
C ASP A 130 15.06 0.53 16.60
N ALA A 131 14.40 -0.28 17.42
CA ALA A 131 14.12 -1.68 17.09
C ALA A 131 13.28 -1.80 15.82
N PHE A 132 12.24 -0.96 15.69
CA PHE A 132 11.44 -0.81 14.47
C PHE A 132 12.28 -0.37 13.27
N ARG A 133 13.17 0.62 13.42
CA ARG A 133 14.11 1.05 12.36
C ARG A 133 15.00 -0.10 11.87
N ARG A 134 15.53 -0.91 12.78
CA ARG A 134 16.36 -2.10 12.45
C ARG A 134 15.56 -3.16 11.70
N GLU A 135 14.34 -3.44 12.15
CA GLU A 135 13.41 -4.36 11.48
C GLU A 135 13.06 -3.89 10.06
N ALA A 136 12.74 -2.59 9.91
CA ALA A 136 12.42 -1.97 8.62
C ALA A 136 13.60 -2.02 7.63
N ALA A 137 14.83 -1.75 8.10
CA ALA A 137 16.04 -1.81 7.29
C ALA A 137 16.37 -3.25 6.83
N ASN A 138 16.26 -4.22 7.74
CA ASN A 138 16.42 -5.64 7.41
C ASN A 138 15.39 -6.08 6.35
N ALA A 139 14.13 -5.67 6.48
CA ALA A 139 13.06 -5.95 5.51
C ALA A 139 13.24 -5.22 4.16
N ALA A 140 14.04 -4.15 4.12
CA ALA A 140 14.43 -3.45 2.90
C ALA A 140 15.73 -4.00 2.27
N GLY A 141 16.38 -4.99 2.90
CA GLY A 141 17.70 -5.49 2.48
C GLY A 141 18.85 -4.49 2.69
N SER A 142 18.58 -3.36 3.36
CA SER A 142 19.55 -2.29 3.58
C SER A 142 20.52 -2.69 4.69
N LYS A 143 21.81 -2.76 4.37
CA LYS A 143 22.85 -2.87 5.41
C LYS A 143 22.85 -1.58 6.22
N LEU A 144 22.52 -1.69 7.50
CA LEU A 144 22.82 -0.64 8.46
C LEU A 144 24.33 -0.66 8.76
N ASP A 145 24.98 0.49 8.68
CA ASP A 145 26.30 0.69 9.28
C ASP A 145 26.15 0.70 10.80
N THR A 146 26.16 -0.50 11.39
CA THR A 146 26.32 -0.69 12.83
C THR A 146 27.81 -0.58 13.17
N GLU A 147 28.19 0.45 13.92
CA GLU A 147 29.41 0.36 14.72
C GLU A 147 29.31 -0.88 15.64
N PRO A 148 30.33 -1.73 15.71
CA PRO A 148 30.32 -2.87 16.61
C PRO A 148 30.63 -2.43 18.05
N ASP A 149 29.86 -2.91 19.03
CA ASP A 149 30.22 -2.83 20.46
C ASP A 149 31.56 -3.55 20.69
N ASP A 150 32.66 -2.79 20.83
CA ASP A 150 34.01 -3.34 20.93
C ASP A 150 34.33 -3.84 22.35
N ALA A 151 33.93 -5.09 22.62
CA ALA A 151 34.30 -5.82 23.83
C ALA A 151 35.67 -6.53 23.64
N PRO A 152 36.73 -6.14 24.36
CA PRO A 152 38.10 -6.48 23.96
C PRO A 152 38.49 -7.94 24.24
N GLN A 153 38.86 -8.68 23.19
CA GLN A 153 39.52 -9.99 23.31
C GLN A 153 40.91 -10.03 22.65
N SER A 154 41.92 -9.87 23.50
CA SER A 154 43.15 -10.66 23.58
C SER A 154 43.73 -11.27 22.28
N LYS A 155 44.77 -10.66 21.72
CA LYS A 155 45.68 -11.29 20.74
C LYS A 155 46.96 -11.83 21.39
N PRO A 156 47.36 -13.08 21.10
CA PRO A 156 48.76 -13.51 21.00
C PRO A 156 49.31 -13.33 19.56
N PRO A 157 50.64 -13.39 19.34
CA PRO A 157 51.29 -12.73 18.18
C PRO A 157 51.98 -13.68 17.18
N LEU A 158 52.90 -13.12 16.36
CA LEU A 158 53.78 -13.68 15.31
C LEU A 158 53.25 -13.47 13.87
N ASP A 159 54.07 -13.19 12.84
CA ASP A 159 55.43 -12.60 12.74
C ASP A 159 55.66 -12.17 11.26
N GLY A 160 56.76 -11.48 10.93
CA GLY A 160 57.32 -11.47 9.56
C GLY A 160 57.15 -10.20 8.71
N SER A 161 57.96 -9.18 9.00
CA SER A 161 58.54 -8.28 7.96
C SER A 161 59.77 -8.96 7.30
N PRO A 162 60.40 -8.47 6.19
CA PRO A 162 60.47 -7.07 5.72
C PRO A 162 60.45 -6.81 4.18
N GLY A 163 60.43 -5.54 3.75
CA GLY A 163 60.67 -5.14 2.34
C GLY A 163 60.89 -3.63 2.11
N LYS A 164 62.12 -3.21 1.78
CA LYS A 164 62.59 -1.82 1.53
C LYS A 164 61.96 -1.21 0.24
N SER A 165 61.48 0.05 0.17
CA SER A 165 62.19 1.37 0.09
C SER A 165 62.95 1.63 -1.23
N PRO A 166 63.24 2.90 -1.65
CA PRO A 166 62.49 4.18 -1.59
C PRO A 166 62.62 5.05 -2.90
N GLY A 167 62.08 6.29 -2.91
CA GLY A 167 62.39 7.36 -3.90
C GLY A 167 61.29 7.65 -4.94
N GLU A 168 61.20 8.82 -5.60
CA GLU A 168 61.96 10.10 -5.53
C GLU A 168 61.03 11.31 -5.87
N GLN A 169 61.48 12.53 -5.54
CA GLN A 169 60.91 13.84 -5.95
C GLN A 169 61.97 14.54 -6.82
N PRO A 170 61.65 15.45 -7.80
CA PRO A 170 61.70 16.89 -7.47
C PRO A 170 60.94 17.92 -8.37
N SER A 171 60.59 19.06 -7.75
CA SER A 171 60.75 20.49 -8.18
C SER A 171 60.12 21.13 -9.46
N GLY A 172 59.79 22.43 -9.28
CA GLY A 172 59.47 23.46 -10.31
C GLY A 172 58.36 24.44 -9.86
N GLU A 173 58.60 25.50 -9.06
CA GLU A 173 59.07 26.86 -9.42
C GLU A 173 58.15 27.71 -10.35
N LYS A 174 57.90 29.03 -10.15
CA LYS A 174 58.00 29.93 -8.97
C LYS A 174 57.39 31.34 -9.27
N GLY A 175 56.93 32.06 -8.23
CA GLY A 175 56.72 33.54 -8.21
C GLY A 175 55.25 34.03 -8.35
N GLY A 176 54.84 35.18 -7.77
CA GLY A 176 55.51 36.02 -6.77
C GLY A 176 54.89 37.43 -6.59
N GLU A 177 54.60 37.83 -5.33
CA GLU A 177 54.35 39.22 -4.83
C GLU A 177 53.08 39.96 -5.35
N ASN A 178 52.38 40.89 -4.66
CA ASN A 178 52.30 41.48 -3.29
C ASN A 178 50.97 42.32 -3.23
N SER A 179 50.35 42.80 -2.13
CA SER A 179 50.46 42.69 -0.65
C SER A 179 49.19 43.28 0.02
N ASN A 180 49.08 43.20 1.37
CA ASN A 180 47.94 43.60 2.25
C ASN A 180 46.71 42.68 2.13
N GLY A 181 45.93 42.36 3.17
CA GLY A 181 45.88 42.75 4.59
C GLY A 181 44.40 42.65 5.06
N GLN A 182 44.01 42.29 6.29
CA GLN A 182 44.72 42.22 7.58
C GLN A 182 43.89 41.33 8.57
N ASP A 183 44.51 40.84 9.66
CA ASP A 183 43.96 40.18 10.86
C ASP A 183 43.11 38.89 10.72
N GLN A 184 43.75 37.75 11.05
CA GLN A 184 43.12 36.60 11.70
C GLN A 184 44.01 36.18 12.88
N GLN A 185 43.39 35.73 13.97
CA GLN A 185 44.06 35.18 15.15
C GLN A 185 43.28 33.93 15.60
N ASP A 186 44.00 32.91 16.06
CA ASP A 186 43.43 31.58 16.31
C ASP A 186 42.33 31.55 17.39
N GLU A 187 41.27 30.78 17.15
CA GLU A 187 40.65 30.01 18.23
C GLU A 187 40.11 28.65 17.73
N SER A 188 40.64 27.59 18.34
CA SER A 188 40.19 26.19 18.41
C SER A 188 39.04 25.72 17.49
N ALA A 189 39.39 24.97 16.45
CA ALA A 189 38.45 24.13 15.71
C ALA A 189 38.13 22.84 16.50
N GLU A 190 37.14 22.89 17.40
CA GLU A 190 36.52 21.67 17.92
C GLU A 190 35.71 20.96 16.81
N GLN A 191 35.92 19.66 16.65
CA GLN A 191 35.27 18.88 15.60
C GLN A 191 33.83 18.52 15.98
N GLU A 192 32.86 19.41 15.71
CA GLU A 192 31.46 18.97 15.66
C GLU A 192 31.29 17.92 14.57
N ASN A 193 31.01 16.69 15.01
CA ASN A 193 30.80 15.53 14.16
C ASN A 193 29.52 15.73 13.33
N SER A 194 29.69 16.32 12.14
CA SER A 194 28.65 16.57 11.14
C SER A 194 28.14 15.26 10.54
N GLN A 195 27.49 14.43 11.37
CA GLN A 195 26.74 13.27 10.93
C GLN A 195 25.68 13.74 9.94
N GLN A 196 25.91 13.47 8.66
CA GLN A 196 24.96 13.79 7.60
C GLN A 196 23.61 13.19 7.97
N GLU A 197 22.55 14.02 7.95
CA GLU A 197 21.20 13.51 8.14
C GLU A 197 20.92 12.43 7.08
N PRO A 198 20.24 11.32 7.42
CA PRO A 198 19.68 10.45 6.41
C PRO A 198 18.60 11.23 5.66
N GLN A 199 19.00 11.82 4.53
CA GLN A 199 18.15 12.61 3.62
C GLN A 199 17.13 11.75 2.85
N GLY A 200 17.10 10.43 3.13
CA GLY A 200 16.03 9.56 2.69
C GLY A 200 14.68 10.03 3.22
N ASN A 201 13.66 9.88 2.39
CA ASN A 201 12.28 10.13 2.75
C ASN A 201 11.51 8.82 3.03
N ASP A 202 12.22 7.73 3.28
CA ASP A 202 11.72 6.39 3.53
C ASP A 202 11.48 6.12 5.03
N GLU A 203 10.85 4.99 5.34
CA GLU A 203 10.54 4.54 6.71
C GLU A 203 11.78 4.45 7.62
N VAL A 204 12.93 4.01 7.12
CA VAL A 204 14.16 3.83 7.93
C VAL A 204 14.76 5.19 8.26
N SER A 205 14.86 6.10 7.29
CA SER A 205 15.36 7.46 7.51
C SER A 205 14.44 8.26 8.43
N ARG A 206 13.11 8.16 8.26
CA ARG A 206 12.12 8.81 9.12
C ARG A 206 12.13 8.24 10.55
N ALA A 207 12.27 6.92 10.72
CA ALA A 207 12.43 6.31 12.04
C ALA A 207 13.75 6.71 12.71
N SER A 208 14.83 6.89 11.93
CA SER A 208 16.11 7.43 12.40
C SER A 208 15.96 8.87 12.92
N ARG A 209 15.32 9.76 12.15
CA ARG A 209 15.03 11.13 12.60
C ARG A 209 14.12 11.15 13.83
N THR A 210 13.07 10.31 13.85
CA THR A 210 12.18 10.14 15.01
C THR A 210 12.95 9.76 16.27
N ASN A 211 13.85 8.76 16.19
CA ASN A 211 14.68 8.32 17.30
C ASN A 211 15.60 9.46 17.80
N LYS A 212 16.33 10.14 16.91
CA LYS A 212 17.16 11.31 17.26
C LYS A 212 16.37 12.42 17.96
N ARG A 213 15.13 12.70 17.52
CA ARG A 213 14.21 13.65 18.17
C ARG A 213 13.79 13.21 19.57
N LEU A 214 13.52 11.91 19.78
CA LEU A 214 13.22 11.36 21.12
C LEU A 214 14.44 11.42 22.06
N GLU A 215 15.65 11.18 21.55
CA GLU A 215 16.89 11.33 22.33
C GLU A 215 17.18 12.80 22.71
N ALA A 216 16.94 13.74 21.79
CA ALA A 216 17.00 15.17 22.07
C ALA A 216 15.98 15.60 23.14
N ALA A 217 14.71 15.18 22.99
CA ALA A 217 13.66 15.41 23.99
C ALA A 217 14.06 14.88 25.36
N ARG A 218 14.60 13.65 25.43
CA ARG A 218 15.08 13.02 26.66
C ARG A 218 16.22 13.82 27.32
N SER A 219 17.21 14.26 26.54
CA SER A 219 18.30 15.11 27.05
C SER A 219 17.78 16.40 27.69
N ARG A 220 16.76 17.04 27.09
CA ARG A 220 16.11 18.21 27.67
C ARG A 220 15.32 17.87 28.94
N MET A 221 14.60 16.74 28.99
CA MET A 221 13.94 16.28 30.23
C MET A 221 14.92 16.05 31.39
N GLN A 222 16.11 15.50 31.11
CA GLN A 222 17.16 15.34 32.12
C GLN A 222 17.64 16.70 32.65
N GLN A 223 17.91 17.66 31.78
CA GLN A 223 18.30 19.02 32.16
C GLN A 223 17.20 19.74 32.96
N ALA A 224 15.93 19.55 32.59
CA ALA A 224 14.78 20.07 33.33
C ALA A 224 14.73 19.50 34.76
N LYS A 225 14.90 18.19 34.91
CA LYS A 225 14.98 17.45 36.19
C LYS A 225 16.13 17.95 37.07
N GLU A 226 17.31 18.18 36.50
CA GLU A 226 18.45 18.77 37.21
C GLU A 226 18.14 20.20 37.69
N LYS A 227 17.55 21.05 36.82
CA LYS A 227 17.15 22.42 37.17
C LYS A 227 15.99 22.46 38.18
N LEU A 228 15.11 21.45 38.24
CA LEU A 228 14.09 21.31 39.27
C LEU A 228 14.69 20.92 40.63
N ASN A 229 15.62 19.97 40.67
CA ASN A 229 16.37 19.62 41.88
C ASN A 229 17.15 20.81 42.46
N ASP A 230 17.73 21.63 41.58
CA ASP A 230 18.41 22.89 41.91
C ASP A 230 17.46 24.04 42.33
N VAL A 231 16.14 23.81 42.36
CA VAL A 231 15.11 24.83 42.67
C VAL A 231 15.15 26.03 41.71
N LYS A 232 15.39 25.75 40.42
CA LYS A 232 15.40 26.73 39.31
C LYS A 232 14.21 26.53 38.34
N PRO A 233 12.94 26.58 38.79
CA PRO A 233 11.78 26.20 37.97
C PRO A 233 11.65 27.02 36.67
N LYS A 234 12.01 28.32 36.69
CA LYS A 234 12.02 29.17 35.48
C LYS A 234 13.05 28.74 34.41
N ALA A 235 14.11 28.04 34.82
CA ALA A 235 15.12 27.50 33.90
C ALA A 235 14.75 26.09 33.45
N ALA A 236 14.16 25.28 34.35
CA ALA A 236 13.57 23.98 33.98
C ALA A 236 12.44 24.12 32.96
N ARG A 237 11.59 25.14 33.07
CA ARG A 237 10.50 25.39 32.11
C ARG A 237 10.97 25.51 30.66
N LYS A 238 12.13 26.16 30.43
CA LYS A 238 12.68 26.29 29.07
C LYS A 238 13.03 24.92 28.48
N ASP A 239 13.72 24.10 29.25
CA ASP A 239 14.00 22.73 28.84
C ASP A 239 12.72 21.89 28.68
N GLN A 240 11.67 22.19 29.44
CA GLN A 240 10.38 21.51 29.31
C GLN A 240 9.68 21.86 27.99
N GLU A 241 9.67 23.14 27.63
CA GLU A 241 9.18 23.70 26.36
C GLU A 241 9.98 23.14 25.17
N GLU A 242 11.32 23.11 25.28
CA GLU A 242 12.20 22.56 24.25
C GLU A 242 12.08 21.03 24.14
N ALA A 243 11.90 20.29 25.24
CA ALA A 243 11.57 18.87 25.20
C ALA A 243 10.22 18.58 24.53
N LEU A 244 9.22 19.44 24.77
CA LEU A 244 7.89 19.33 24.15
C LEU A 244 7.98 19.54 22.64
N ALA A 245 8.71 20.55 22.18
CA ALA A 245 8.94 20.79 20.75
C ALA A 245 9.61 19.59 20.05
N GLU A 246 10.59 18.95 20.69
CA GLU A 246 11.24 17.74 20.17
C GLU A 246 10.28 16.51 20.15
N LEU A 247 9.40 16.36 21.15
CA LEU A 247 8.34 15.34 21.11
C LEU A 247 7.31 15.60 20.00
N GLU A 248 6.91 16.85 19.76
CA GLU A 248 5.98 17.20 18.67
C GLU A 248 6.62 16.96 17.29
N ALA A 249 7.92 17.26 17.14
CA ALA A 249 8.67 16.94 15.93
C ALA A 249 8.78 15.42 15.68
N ALA A 250 9.08 14.63 16.72
CA ALA A 250 9.06 13.16 16.65
C ALA A 250 7.66 12.62 16.31
N ARG A 251 6.59 13.23 16.84
CA ARG A 251 5.21 12.87 16.51
C ARG A 251 4.90 13.15 15.03
N ALA A 252 5.35 14.28 14.50
CA ALA A 252 5.13 14.63 13.10
C ALA A 252 5.79 13.62 12.13
N GLU A 253 7.03 13.18 12.41
CA GLU A 253 7.69 12.13 11.63
C GLU A 253 6.95 10.77 11.73
N LEU A 254 6.44 10.39 12.91
CA LEU A 254 5.61 9.18 13.08
C LEU A 254 4.27 9.27 12.33
N GLU A 255 3.61 10.44 12.30
CA GLU A 255 2.40 10.66 11.50
C GLU A 255 2.70 10.56 10.00
N GLU A 256 3.88 11.03 9.57
CA GLU A 256 4.39 10.91 8.20
C GLU A 256 4.67 9.45 7.80
N ILE A 257 5.35 8.65 8.65
CA ILE A 257 5.56 7.21 8.43
C ILE A 257 4.20 6.49 8.31
N LEU A 258 3.26 6.79 9.21
CA LEU A 258 1.91 6.22 9.16
C LEU A 258 1.12 6.69 7.93
N ARG A 259 1.47 7.84 7.32
CA ARG A 259 0.90 8.25 6.04
C ARG A 259 1.43 7.37 4.91
N GLN A 260 2.74 7.19 4.80
CA GLN A 260 3.35 6.36 3.76
C GLN A 260 2.88 4.90 3.81
N LEU A 261 2.85 4.29 4.99
CA LEU A 261 2.39 2.91 5.17
C LEU A 261 0.94 2.71 4.68
N ARG A 262 0.07 3.72 4.84
CA ARG A 262 -1.29 3.72 4.26
C ARG A 262 -1.26 3.93 2.74
N GLU A 263 -0.42 4.84 2.25
CA GLU A 263 -0.35 5.17 0.83
C GLU A 263 0.20 4.00 -0.01
N GLU A 264 1.19 3.26 0.52
CA GLU A 264 1.69 1.97 -0.02
C GLU A 264 0.61 0.87 0.01
N GLU A 265 -0.12 0.74 1.11
CA GLU A 265 -1.18 -0.27 1.27
C GLU A 265 -2.31 -0.05 0.27
N ILE A 266 -2.77 1.20 0.13
CA ILE A 266 -3.76 1.62 -0.87
C ILE A 266 -3.27 1.30 -2.29
N GLU A 267 -2.03 1.64 -2.66
CA GLU A 267 -1.49 1.34 -3.99
C GLU A 267 -1.46 -0.18 -4.26
N ARG A 268 -0.95 -0.97 -3.30
CA ARG A 268 -0.88 -2.44 -3.42
C ARG A 268 -2.27 -3.09 -3.49
N LEU A 269 -3.27 -2.51 -2.83
CA LEU A 269 -4.67 -2.96 -2.94
C LEU A 269 -5.29 -2.58 -4.29
N LEU A 270 -5.06 -1.35 -4.79
CA LEU A 270 -5.54 -0.89 -6.09
C LEU A 270 -4.98 -1.77 -7.22
N VAL A 271 -3.66 -2.01 -7.27
CA VAL A 271 -3.02 -2.87 -8.29
C VAL A 271 -3.58 -4.30 -8.27
N LYS A 272 -3.74 -4.91 -7.09
CA LYS A 272 -4.30 -6.27 -6.94
C LYS A 272 -5.79 -6.33 -7.33
N LEU A 273 -6.55 -5.28 -7.06
CA LEU A 273 -7.96 -5.20 -7.46
C LEU A 273 -8.09 -4.97 -8.97
N GLU A 274 -7.25 -4.11 -9.54
CA GLU A 274 -7.20 -3.79 -10.96
C GLU A 274 -6.86 -5.02 -11.83
N ALA A 275 -5.83 -5.78 -11.44
CA ALA A 275 -5.48 -7.04 -12.09
C ALA A 275 -6.67 -8.02 -12.13
N ARG A 276 -7.35 -8.19 -10.98
CA ARG A 276 -8.56 -9.04 -10.88
C ARG A 276 -9.70 -8.52 -11.75
N VAL A 277 -9.91 -7.21 -11.83
CA VAL A 277 -10.96 -6.61 -12.70
C VAL A 277 -10.63 -6.80 -14.18
N ARG A 278 -9.35 -6.67 -14.60
CA ARG A 278 -8.93 -7.01 -15.97
C ARG A 278 -9.17 -8.49 -16.28
N ASP A 279 -8.90 -9.40 -15.35
CA ASP A 279 -9.12 -10.84 -15.54
C ASP A 279 -10.61 -11.20 -15.66
N MET A 280 -11.45 -10.63 -14.79
CA MET A 280 -12.91 -10.78 -14.88
C MET A 280 -13.43 -10.21 -16.20
N LEU A 281 -12.95 -9.04 -16.64
CA LEU A 281 -13.33 -8.44 -17.91
C LEU A 281 -12.90 -9.28 -19.13
N ARG A 282 -11.71 -9.90 -19.09
CA ARG A 282 -11.28 -10.86 -20.12
C ARG A 282 -12.20 -12.08 -20.19
N ALA A 283 -12.61 -12.61 -19.04
CA ALA A 283 -13.53 -13.76 -18.96
C ALA A 283 -14.95 -13.42 -19.45
N GLU A 284 -15.58 -12.35 -18.97
CA GLU A 284 -16.93 -11.94 -19.40
C GLU A 284 -16.96 -11.64 -20.93
N ARG A 285 -15.89 -11.04 -21.49
CA ARG A 285 -15.73 -10.86 -22.95
C ARG A 285 -15.48 -12.16 -23.74
N MET A 286 -15.05 -13.26 -23.10
CA MET A 286 -15.04 -14.59 -23.72
C MET A 286 -16.44 -15.22 -23.68
N ILE A 287 -17.11 -15.16 -22.53
CA ILE A 287 -18.42 -15.77 -22.32
C ILE A 287 -19.49 -15.09 -23.20
N LEU A 288 -19.46 -13.77 -23.34
CA LEU A 288 -20.33 -13.02 -24.26
C LEU A 288 -20.18 -13.48 -25.72
N ARG A 289 -18.95 -13.67 -26.19
CA ARG A 289 -18.68 -14.21 -27.53
C ARG A 289 -19.12 -15.66 -27.67
N GLY A 290 -18.96 -16.46 -26.62
CA GLY A 290 -19.48 -17.83 -26.55
C GLY A 290 -21.00 -17.89 -26.70
N ILE A 291 -21.75 -17.03 -26.00
CA ILE A 291 -23.21 -16.88 -26.17
C ILE A 291 -23.54 -16.48 -27.60
N GLN A 292 -22.88 -15.46 -28.15
CA GLN A 292 -23.14 -14.98 -29.51
C GLN A 292 -22.93 -16.09 -30.56
N GLN A 293 -21.87 -16.89 -30.44
CA GLN A 293 -21.61 -18.05 -31.30
C GLN A 293 -22.63 -19.19 -31.11
N LEU A 294 -23.02 -19.48 -29.86
CA LEU A 294 -24.03 -20.50 -29.55
C LEU A 294 -25.38 -20.11 -30.18
N ARG A 295 -25.72 -18.81 -30.18
CA ARG A 295 -26.92 -18.26 -30.82
C ARG A 295 -26.85 -18.26 -32.35
N SER A 296 -25.73 -17.85 -32.97
CA SER A 296 -25.61 -17.82 -34.43
C SER A 296 -25.62 -19.22 -35.04
N ASN A 297 -24.99 -20.20 -34.37
CA ASN A 297 -24.82 -21.56 -34.88
C ASN A 297 -25.87 -22.53 -34.29
N ALA A 298 -26.95 -22.03 -33.69
CA ALA A 298 -28.01 -22.84 -33.08
C ALA A 298 -28.73 -23.76 -34.07
N ALA A 299 -28.79 -23.40 -35.36
CA ALA A 299 -29.36 -24.24 -36.42
C ALA A 299 -28.41 -25.37 -36.89
N GLU A 300 -27.11 -25.26 -36.59
CA GLU A 300 -26.06 -26.22 -37.02
C GLU A 300 -25.72 -27.25 -35.94
N ARG A 301 -26.03 -26.94 -34.67
CA ARG A 301 -25.73 -27.77 -33.50
C ARG A 301 -26.94 -28.58 -33.08
N THR A 302 -26.75 -29.83 -32.66
CA THR A 302 -27.80 -30.58 -31.97
C THR A 302 -28.18 -29.90 -30.66
N GLN A 303 -29.41 -30.11 -30.18
CA GLN A 303 -29.85 -29.62 -28.87
C GLN A 303 -28.86 -30.00 -27.76
N ARG A 304 -28.29 -31.21 -27.83
CA ARG A 304 -27.36 -31.69 -26.80
C ARG A 304 -26.03 -30.93 -26.78
N GLU A 305 -25.53 -30.50 -27.93
CA GLU A 305 -24.33 -29.65 -28.02
C GLU A 305 -24.62 -28.22 -27.55
N GLN A 306 -25.84 -27.70 -27.79
CA GLN A 306 -26.29 -26.41 -27.27
C GLN A 306 -26.37 -26.42 -25.73
N GLU A 307 -26.97 -27.48 -25.15
CA GLU A 307 -27.02 -27.71 -23.70
C GLU A 307 -25.62 -27.78 -23.07
N LEU A 308 -24.71 -28.55 -23.67
CA LEU A 308 -23.35 -28.74 -23.18
C LEU A 308 -22.54 -27.44 -23.21
N GLU A 309 -22.57 -26.69 -24.32
CA GLU A 309 -21.87 -25.40 -24.42
C GLU A 309 -22.48 -24.34 -23.49
N SER A 310 -23.80 -24.28 -23.33
CA SER A 310 -24.42 -23.34 -22.38
C SER A 310 -24.06 -23.69 -20.94
N THR A 311 -24.01 -24.98 -20.59
CA THR A 311 -23.54 -25.45 -19.28
C THR A 311 -22.05 -25.16 -19.06
N ARG A 312 -21.22 -25.23 -20.10
CA ARG A 312 -19.79 -24.88 -20.07
C ARG A 312 -19.60 -23.38 -19.79
N LEU A 313 -20.26 -22.51 -20.55
CA LEU A 313 -20.26 -21.05 -20.35
C LEU A 313 -20.80 -20.68 -18.96
N GLY A 314 -21.88 -21.32 -18.51
CA GLY A 314 -22.42 -21.14 -17.17
C GLY A 314 -21.47 -21.59 -16.06
N SER A 315 -20.54 -22.51 -16.35
CA SER A 315 -19.50 -22.93 -15.41
C SER A 315 -18.34 -21.94 -15.36
N GLU A 316 -17.91 -21.40 -16.51
CA GLU A 316 -16.95 -20.28 -16.61
C GLU A 316 -17.46 -19.06 -15.82
N GLN A 317 -18.74 -18.72 -15.96
CA GLN A 317 -19.39 -17.62 -15.23
C GLN A 317 -19.32 -17.78 -13.69
N ASN A 318 -19.35 -19.03 -13.18
CA ASN A 318 -19.18 -19.28 -11.74
C ASN A 318 -17.74 -18.99 -11.27
N LEU A 319 -16.73 -19.17 -12.14
CA LEU A 319 -15.34 -18.81 -11.83
C LEU A 319 -15.16 -17.29 -11.75
N VAL A 320 -15.90 -16.53 -12.57
CA VAL A 320 -15.98 -15.07 -12.44
C VAL A 320 -16.67 -14.69 -11.13
N THR A 321 -17.83 -15.28 -10.81
CA THR A 321 -18.55 -15.09 -9.52
C THR A 321 -17.66 -15.34 -8.29
N ALA A 322 -16.84 -16.41 -8.31
CA ALA A 322 -15.87 -16.70 -7.25
C ALA A 322 -14.73 -15.66 -7.18
N THR A 323 -14.34 -15.08 -8.31
CA THR A 323 -13.30 -14.03 -8.38
C THR A 323 -13.82 -12.68 -7.88
N ILE A 324 -15.07 -12.31 -8.23
CA ILE A 324 -15.76 -11.14 -7.68
C ILE A 324 -15.91 -11.28 -6.15
N THR A 325 -16.21 -12.48 -5.67
CA THR A 325 -16.30 -12.76 -4.22
C THR A 325 -14.95 -12.55 -3.50
N ARG A 326 -13.84 -13.00 -4.09
CA ARG A 326 -12.48 -12.76 -3.57
C ARG A 326 -12.04 -11.29 -3.65
N ALA A 327 -12.56 -10.52 -4.60
CA ALA A 327 -12.39 -9.07 -4.66
C ALA A 327 -13.21 -8.36 -3.56
N LEU A 328 -14.44 -8.80 -3.29
CA LEU A 328 -15.29 -8.25 -2.24
C LEU A 328 -14.69 -8.41 -0.84
N THR A 329 -14.10 -9.57 -0.52
CA THR A 329 -13.36 -9.73 0.74
C THR A 329 -12.21 -8.73 0.83
N LEU A 330 -11.36 -8.64 -0.21
CA LEU A 330 -10.18 -7.78 -0.23
C LEU A 330 -10.48 -6.30 0.08
N VAL A 331 -11.61 -5.77 -0.41
CA VAL A 331 -11.99 -4.36 -0.17
C VAL A 331 -12.76 -4.17 1.15
N ARG A 332 -13.51 -5.18 1.61
CA ARG A 332 -14.20 -5.12 2.91
C ARG A 332 -13.23 -5.21 4.09
N ASP A 333 -12.17 -6.00 3.97
CA ASP A 333 -11.11 -6.12 4.99
C ASP A 333 -10.42 -4.77 5.30
N ASP A 334 -10.48 -3.81 4.37
CA ASP A 334 -9.83 -2.51 4.48
C ASP A 334 -10.75 -1.40 5.03
N GLY A 335 -12.08 -1.63 5.07
CA GLY A 335 -13.09 -0.75 5.66
C GLY A 335 -13.26 0.64 5.02
N SER A 336 -12.41 1.01 4.06
CA SER A 336 -12.09 2.42 3.77
C SER A 336 -12.77 3.00 2.51
N ALA A 337 -13.63 2.25 1.81
CA ALA A 337 -14.38 2.74 0.65
C ALA A 337 -15.79 2.15 0.59
N VAL A 338 -16.79 2.99 0.34
CA VAL A 338 -18.21 2.60 0.36
C VAL A 338 -18.69 2.19 -1.03
N ALA A 339 -18.25 2.92 -2.08
CA ALA A 339 -18.79 2.75 -3.42
C ALA A 339 -18.25 1.52 -4.19
N ILE A 340 -17.00 1.10 -3.95
CA ILE A 340 -16.41 -0.09 -4.62
C ILE A 340 -17.04 -1.41 -4.15
N PRO A 341 -17.25 -1.66 -2.83
CA PRO A 341 -17.95 -2.86 -2.38
C PRO A 341 -19.37 -3.00 -2.95
N GLU A 342 -20.14 -1.91 -3.08
CA GLU A 342 -21.47 -1.99 -3.71
C GLU A 342 -21.37 -2.27 -5.22
N ALA A 343 -20.41 -1.66 -5.93
CA ALA A 343 -20.18 -1.96 -7.35
C ALA A 343 -19.86 -3.45 -7.58
N LEU A 344 -18.95 -4.02 -6.79
CA LEU A 344 -18.61 -5.44 -6.86
C LEU A 344 -19.78 -6.34 -6.39
N GLN A 345 -20.59 -5.91 -5.42
CA GLN A 345 -21.78 -6.64 -4.96
C GLN A 345 -22.81 -6.78 -6.08
N GLN A 346 -23.11 -5.69 -6.81
CA GLN A 346 -24.03 -5.72 -7.97
C GLN A 346 -23.49 -6.61 -9.10
N ILE A 347 -22.20 -6.50 -9.41
CA ILE A 347 -21.52 -7.35 -10.41
C ILE A 347 -21.60 -8.83 -10.00
N ARG A 348 -21.44 -9.18 -8.71
CA ARG A 348 -21.60 -10.56 -8.23
C ARG A 348 -23.03 -11.07 -8.39
N GLU A 349 -24.03 -10.26 -8.05
CA GLU A 349 -25.45 -10.62 -8.21
C GLU A 349 -25.81 -10.91 -9.67
N ASP A 350 -25.39 -10.05 -10.60
CA ASP A 350 -25.64 -10.21 -12.03
C ASP A 350 -24.86 -11.41 -12.61
N SER A 351 -23.60 -11.60 -12.22
CA SER A 351 -22.77 -12.75 -12.65
C SER A 351 -23.34 -14.08 -12.12
N THR A 352 -23.85 -14.11 -10.89
CA THR A 352 -24.57 -15.27 -10.31
C THR A 352 -25.85 -15.58 -11.09
N MET A 353 -26.61 -14.54 -11.48
CA MET A 353 -27.83 -14.69 -12.25
C MET A 353 -27.55 -15.25 -13.66
N ALA A 354 -26.59 -14.68 -14.39
CA ALA A 354 -26.17 -15.18 -15.70
C ALA A 354 -25.72 -16.64 -15.63
N ALA A 355 -24.91 -16.99 -14.62
CA ALA A 355 -24.43 -18.36 -14.40
C ALA A 355 -25.58 -19.36 -14.15
N GLY A 356 -26.63 -18.92 -13.45
CA GLY A 356 -27.83 -19.71 -13.19
C GLY A 356 -28.73 -19.91 -14.41
N ARG A 357 -28.79 -18.95 -15.35
CA ARG A 357 -29.53 -19.07 -16.61
C ARG A 357 -28.80 -19.98 -17.61
N LEU A 358 -27.50 -19.77 -17.80
CA LEU A 358 -26.67 -20.59 -18.67
C LEU A 358 -26.64 -22.08 -18.26
N LYS A 359 -26.60 -22.38 -16.95
CA LYS A 359 -26.74 -23.76 -16.44
C LYS A 359 -28.11 -24.40 -16.69
N LYS A 360 -29.14 -23.63 -17.06
CA LYS A 360 -30.46 -24.12 -17.49
C LYS A 360 -30.60 -24.14 -19.02
N SER A 361 -29.52 -23.93 -19.76
CA SER A 361 -29.50 -23.73 -21.22
C SER A 361 -30.28 -22.50 -21.70
N ASP A 362 -30.45 -21.48 -20.85
CA ASP A 362 -31.02 -20.20 -21.23
C ASP A 362 -29.93 -19.18 -21.58
N TYR A 363 -29.74 -19.01 -22.90
CA TYR A 363 -28.88 -18.01 -23.55
C TYR A 363 -29.72 -17.00 -24.37
N SER A 364 -30.91 -16.66 -23.87
CA SER A 364 -31.82 -15.66 -24.45
C SER A 364 -31.19 -14.26 -24.61
N GLN A 365 -31.92 -13.35 -25.27
CA GLN A 365 -31.52 -11.93 -25.31
C GLN A 365 -31.35 -11.34 -23.91
N PHE A 366 -32.16 -11.78 -22.93
CA PHE A 366 -32.06 -11.35 -21.54
C PHE A 366 -30.75 -11.84 -20.88
N THR A 367 -30.40 -13.13 -21.03
CA THR A 367 -29.11 -13.65 -20.53
C THR A 367 -27.93 -12.93 -21.18
N GLN A 368 -27.97 -12.70 -22.50
CA GLN A 368 -26.93 -11.94 -23.19
C GLN A 368 -26.81 -10.51 -22.66
N GLY A 369 -27.94 -9.82 -22.47
CA GLY A 369 -27.98 -8.45 -21.96
C GLY A 369 -27.40 -8.30 -20.56
N ILE A 370 -27.57 -9.30 -19.68
CA ILE A 370 -26.91 -9.34 -18.36
C ILE A 370 -25.38 -9.37 -18.50
N ILE A 371 -24.84 -10.14 -19.46
CA ILE A 371 -23.38 -10.24 -19.66
C ILE A 371 -22.82 -9.01 -20.38
N GLU A 372 -23.57 -8.40 -21.30
CA GLU A 372 -23.23 -7.07 -21.85
C GLU A 372 -23.13 -6.02 -20.73
N ASP A 373 -24.12 -5.99 -19.81
CA ASP A 373 -24.09 -5.10 -18.65
C ASP A 373 -22.90 -5.41 -17.72
N LEU A 374 -22.49 -6.68 -17.55
CA LEU A 374 -21.33 -7.08 -16.75
C LEU A 374 -20.00 -6.63 -17.36
N VAL A 375 -19.84 -6.77 -18.68
CA VAL A 375 -18.67 -6.27 -19.42
C VAL A 375 -18.52 -4.76 -19.23
N VAL A 376 -19.60 -3.98 -19.47
CA VAL A 376 -19.61 -2.53 -19.22
C VAL A 376 -19.33 -2.22 -17.76
N SER A 377 -19.92 -2.98 -16.82
CA SER A 377 -19.74 -2.75 -15.38
C SER A 377 -18.29 -2.88 -14.92
N LEU A 378 -17.54 -3.82 -15.51
CA LEU A 378 -16.13 -4.05 -15.24
C LEU A 378 -15.22 -3.06 -15.97
N GLU A 379 -15.60 -2.59 -17.17
CA GLU A 379 -14.90 -1.51 -17.89
C GLU A 379 -15.00 -0.18 -17.15
N GLU A 380 -16.17 0.16 -16.61
CA GLU A 380 -16.39 1.35 -15.78
C GLU A 380 -15.61 1.27 -14.45
N LEU A 381 -15.61 0.10 -13.80
CA LEU A 381 -14.85 -0.13 -12.57
C LEU A 381 -13.33 -0.05 -12.82
N LEU A 382 -12.83 -0.69 -13.88
CA LEU A 382 -11.43 -0.61 -14.30
C LEU A 382 -11.03 0.86 -14.55
N SER A 383 -11.85 1.60 -15.29
CA SER A 383 -11.65 3.03 -15.58
C SER A 383 -11.72 3.94 -14.35
N ALA A 384 -12.19 3.44 -13.20
CA ALA A 384 -12.16 4.14 -11.93
C ALA A 384 -10.92 3.77 -11.10
N LEU A 385 -10.50 2.49 -11.12
CA LEU A 385 -9.29 2.01 -10.47
C LEU A 385 -8.03 2.61 -11.11
N GLU A 386 -7.92 2.58 -12.44
CA GLU A 386 -6.80 3.19 -13.19
C GLU A 386 -6.70 4.72 -12.98
N ARG A 387 -7.77 5.36 -12.50
CA ARG A 387 -7.77 6.77 -12.10
C ARG A 387 -7.37 6.95 -10.65
N ALA A 388 -7.88 6.12 -9.74
CA ALA A 388 -7.49 6.12 -8.34
C ALA A 388 -6.00 5.82 -8.16
N GLU A 389 -5.44 4.90 -8.95
CA GLU A 389 -4.00 4.60 -8.96
C GLU A 389 -3.17 5.84 -9.35
N ARG A 390 -3.52 6.52 -10.46
CA ARG A 390 -2.84 7.75 -10.90
C ARG A 390 -3.02 8.89 -9.91
N GLU A 391 -4.24 9.11 -9.42
CA GLU A 391 -4.54 10.09 -8.37
C GLU A 391 -3.77 9.77 -7.06
N GLN A 392 -3.32 8.52 -6.83
CA GLN A 392 -2.47 8.12 -5.70
C GLN A 392 -0.97 8.31 -5.98
N GLN A 393 -0.48 7.94 -7.16
CA GLN A 393 0.90 8.20 -7.62
C GLN A 393 1.20 9.71 -7.68
N ASP A 394 0.23 10.52 -8.12
CA ASP A 394 0.32 11.99 -8.11
C ASP A 394 0.41 12.55 -6.67
N LYS A 395 -0.26 11.93 -5.69
CA LYS A 395 -0.13 12.33 -4.27
C LYS A 395 1.24 11.98 -3.70
N GLN A 396 1.78 10.79 -3.99
CA GLN A 396 3.14 10.42 -3.56
C GLN A 396 4.18 11.42 -4.09
N GLN A 397 4.04 11.84 -5.36
CA GLN A 397 4.92 12.84 -5.98
C GLN A 397 4.71 14.25 -5.40
N GLN A 398 3.46 14.74 -5.29
CA GLN A 398 3.17 16.09 -4.78
C GLN A 398 3.37 16.22 -3.26
N GLY A 399 3.31 15.12 -2.51
CA GLY A 399 3.63 15.06 -1.07
C GLY A 399 5.08 15.45 -0.75
N GLN A 400 5.97 15.36 -1.74
CA GLN A 400 7.36 15.82 -1.62
C GLN A 400 7.50 17.36 -1.66
N ALA A 401 6.48 18.08 -2.16
CA ALA A 401 6.59 19.50 -2.50
C ALA A 401 5.90 20.45 -1.50
N ARG A 402 4.93 19.98 -0.69
CA ARG A 402 4.22 20.82 0.30
C ARG A 402 3.77 20.02 1.53
N GLY A 403 4.31 20.38 2.69
CA GLY A 403 3.80 19.95 3.99
C GLY A 403 2.39 20.48 4.27
N ARG A 404 1.37 19.73 3.81
CA ARG A 404 -0.01 19.91 4.25
C ARG A 404 -0.17 19.28 5.65
N PRO A 405 -0.81 19.96 6.62
CA PRO A 405 -1.06 19.35 7.92
C PRO A 405 -1.93 18.11 7.77
N ALA A 406 -1.54 17.04 8.46
CA ALA A 406 -2.28 15.78 8.43
C ALA A 406 -3.68 15.97 9.02
N LYS A 407 -4.69 15.35 8.39
CA LYS A 407 -5.98 15.13 9.04
C LYS A 407 -5.92 13.84 9.85
N PRO A 408 -6.16 13.86 11.16
CA PRO A 408 -6.27 12.64 11.95
C PRO A 408 -7.46 11.81 11.46
N GLY A 409 -7.18 10.65 10.90
CA GLY A 409 -8.17 9.75 10.33
C GLY A 409 -7.50 8.65 9.50
N GLU A 410 -8.29 7.66 9.07
CA GLU A 410 -7.84 6.70 8.07
C GLU A 410 -8.19 7.26 6.69
N GLN A 411 -7.24 7.17 5.75
CA GLN A 411 -7.49 7.65 4.38
C GLN A 411 -8.36 6.63 3.65
N PRO A 412 -9.40 7.06 2.91
CA PRO A 412 -10.18 6.13 2.11
C PRO A 412 -9.36 5.61 0.92
N LEU A 413 -9.56 4.33 0.53
CA LEU A 413 -8.91 3.69 -0.63
C LEU A 413 -9.08 4.50 -1.93
N VAL A 414 -10.14 5.30 -2.01
CA VAL A 414 -10.51 6.16 -3.14
C VAL A 414 -10.97 7.51 -2.58
N ASP A 415 -10.62 8.61 -3.24
CA ASP A 415 -10.99 9.95 -2.77
C ASP A 415 -12.51 10.20 -2.89
N LYS A 416 -13.06 11.14 -2.10
CA LYS A 416 -14.51 11.42 -2.09
C LYS A 416 -15.06 11.87 -3.44
N ILE A 417 -14.24 12.46 -4.31
CA ILE A 417 -14.65 12.85 -5.66
C ILE A 417 -14.78 11.59 -6.53
N ALA A 418 -13.85 10.65 -6.43
CA ALA A 418 -13.91 9.37 -7.13
C ALA A 418 -14.97 8.41 -6.58
N GLU A 419 -15.28 8.44 -5.27
CA GLU A 419 -16.47 7.78 -4.73
C GLU A 419 -17.77 8.37 -5.30
N LEU A 420 -17.88 9.70 -5.39
CA LEU A 420 -19.03 10.36 -6.04
C LEU A 420 -19.10 10.07 -7.56
N LYS A 421 -17.96 9.96 -8.26
CA LYS A 421 -17.90 9.46 -9.66
C LYS A 421 -18.47 8.03 -9.74
N MET A 422 -18.13 7.16 -8.78
CA MET A 422 -18.61 5.77 -8.71
C MET A 422 -20.11 5.67 -8.39
N LEU A 423 -20.61 6.43 -7.43
CA LEU A 423 -22.06 6.52 -7.16
C LEU A 423 -22.85 6.97 -8.40
N ARG A 424 -22.33 7.94 -9.16
CA ARG A 424 -22.94 8.38 -10.42
C ARG A 424 -22.98 7.24 -11.45
N ILE A 425 -21.91 6.45 -11.57
CA ILE A 425 -21.85 5.26 -12.44
C ILE A 425 -22.93 4.24 -12.03
N LEU A 426 -23.04 3.92 -10.73
CA LEU A 426 -24.05 3.00 -10.21
C LEU A 426 -25.48 3.50 -10.51
N GLN A 427 -25.74 4.80 -10.31
CA GLN A 427 -27.04 5.39 -10.64
C GLN A 427 -27.36 5.35 -12.14
N THR A 428 -26.39 5.69 -13.00
CA THR A 428 -26.55 5.57 -14.46
C THR A 428 -26.86 4.13 -14.88
N ARG A 429 -26.24 3.14 -14.23
CA ARG A 429 -26.46 1.72 -14.48
C ARG A 429 -27.84 1.22 -14.01
N VAL A 430 -28.31 1.66 -12.84
CA VAL A 430 -29.68 1.37 -12.35
C VAL A 430 -30.71 1.97 -13.32
N ASN A 431 -30.51 3.21 -13.78
CA ASN A 431 -31.37 3.86 -14.76
C ASN A 431 -31.40 3.08 -16.09
N GLY A 432 -30.22 2.70 -16.62
CA GLY A 432 -30.10 1.94 -17.86
C GLY A 432 -30.78 0.57 -17.82
N LYS A 433 -30.61 -0.18 -16.73
CA LYS A 433 -31.30 -1.47 -16.52
C LYS A 433 -32.81 -1.29 -16.38
N THR A 434 -33.27 -0.25 -15.68
CA THR A 434 -34.70 0.10 -15.58
C THR A 434 -35.31 0.35 -16.96
N SER A 435 -34.62 1.11 -17.82
CA SER A 435 -35.05 1.33 -19.21
C SER A 435 -35.05 0.06 -20.05
N ARG A 436 -34.00 -0.79 -19.97
CA ARG A 436 -33.95 -2.09 -20.66
C ARG A 436 -35.09 -3.01 -20.24
N PHE A 437 -35.38 -3.14 -18.95
CA PHE A 437 -36.45 -4.02 -18.44
C PHE A 437 -37.85 -3.47 -18.76
N SER A 438 -38.03 -2.15 -18.73
CA SER A 438 -39.27 -1.50 -19.18
C SER A 438 -39.55 -1.77 -20.66
N ALA A 439 -38.53 -1.70 -21.54
CA ALA A 439 -38.70 -2.04 -22.96
C ALA A 439 -39.15 -3.50 -23.15
N LEU A 440 -38.48 -4.46 -22.51
CA LEU A 440 -38.82 -5.89 -22.62
C LEU A 440 -40.23 -6.24 -22.10
N LEU A 441 -40.73 -5.53 -21.08
CA LEU A 441 -42.12 -5.64 -20.62
C LEU A 441 -43.11 -5.09 -21.66
N ASN A 442 -42.83 -3.92 -22.24
CA ASN A 442 -43.70 -3.29 -23.23
C ASN A 442 -43.70 -3.99 -24.59
N GLU A 443 -42.61 -4.69 -24.94
CA GLU A 443 -42.49 -5.49 -26.16
C GLU A 443 -43.18 -6.87 -26.09
N GLY A 444 -43.73 -7.24 -24.92
CA GLY A 444 -44.54 -8.45 -24.77
C GLY A 444 -43.78 -9.77 -25.00
N SER A 445 -42.49 -9.81 -24.63
CA SER A 445 -41.60 -10.90 -25.04
C SER A 445 -41.99 -12.28 -24.47
N GLU A 446 -42.36 -13.23 -25.34
CA GLU A 446 -42.79 -14.60 -25.00
C GLU A 446 -41.68 -15.50 -24.39
N GLN A 447 -40.52 -14.94 -24.04
CA GLN A 447 -39.31 -15.69 -23.64
C GLN A 447 -38.67 -15.24 -22.32
N ALA A 448 -39.16 -14.17 -21.70
CA ALA A 448 -38.92 -13.90 -20.28
C ALA A 448 -40.23 -14.16 -19.53
N SER A 449 -40.22 -14.98 -18.47
CA SER A 449 -41.44 -15.09 -17.67
C SER A 449 -41.70 -13.74 -16.99
N GLU A 450 -42.95 -13.27 -17.01
CA GLU A 450 -43.35 -11.97 -16.45
C GLU A 450 -42.89 -11.84 -14.99
N THR A 451 -42.97 -12.95 -14.24
CA THR A 451 -42.45 -13.12 -12.88
C THR A 451 -40.96 -12.80 -12.77
N GLU A 452 -40.10 -13.24 -13.69
CA GLU A 452 -38.66 -12.97 -13.64
C GLU A 452 -38.33 -11.50 -13.91
N LEU A 453 -39.11 -10.82 -14.75
CA LEU A 453 -38.95 -9.39 -14.99
C LEU A 453 -39.42 -8.55 -13.79
N ILE A 454 -40.49 -8.97 -13.11
CA ILE A 454 -40.92 -8.41 -11.82
C ILE A 454 -39.83 -8.62 -10.74
N ASP A 455 -39.26 -9.83 -10.66
CA ASP A 455 -38.15 -10.15 -9.75
C ASP A 455 -36.91 -9.28 -10.02
N ALA A 456 -36.59 -9.03 -11.29
CA ALA A 456 -35.49 -8.18 -11.71
C ALA A 456 -35.72 -6.69 -11.39
N LEU A 457 -36.95 -6.20 -11.53
CA LEU A 457 -37.34 -4.86 -11.07
C LEU A 457 -37.25 -4.73 -9.54
N GLY A 458 -37.67 -5.76 -8.78
CA GLY A 458 -37.50 -5.80 -7.33
C GLY A 458 -36.04 -5.70 -6.88
N ARG A 459 -35.12 -6.34 -7.62
CA ARG A 459 -33.67 -6.21 -7.39
C ARG A 459 -33.13 -4.82 -7.76
N LEU A 460 -33.69 -4.15 -8.77
CA LEU A 460 -33.32 -2.76 -9.07
C LEU A 460 -33.74 -1.80 -7.96
N ALA A 461 -34.92 -1.99 -7.34
CA ALA A 461 -35.33 -1.22 -6.17
C ALA A 461 -34.35 -1.40 -4.99
N GLN A 462 -33.94 -2.65 -4.69
CA GLN A 462 -32.93 -2.93 -3.68
C GLN A 462 -31.56 -2.30 -4.01
N ARG A 463 -31.16 -2.26 -5.29
CA ARG A 463 -29.92 -1.59 -5.72
C ARG A 463 -30.01 -0.08 -5.57
N GLN A 464 -31.16 0.53 -5.89
CA GLN A 464 -31.40 1.95 -5.68
C GLN A 464 -31.26 2.33 -4.20
N GLU A 465 -31.85 1.53 -3.31
CA GLU A 465 -31.75 1.70 -1.85
C GLU A 465 -30.31 1.58 -1.34
N ARG A 466 -29.50 0.65 -1.89
CA ARG A 466 -28.07 0.53 -1.54
C ARG A 466 -27.21 1.67 -2.10
N VAL A 467 -27.53 2.20 -3.27
CA VAL A 467 -26.88 3.42 -3.82
C VAL A 467 -27.24 4.65 -2.99
N GLU A 468 -28.49 4.75 -2.52
CA GLU A 468 -28.92 5.80 -1.58
C GLU A 468 -28.16 5.71 -0.24
N ARG A 469 -28.12 4.50 0.37
CA ARG A 469 -27.35 4.29 1.62
C ARG A 469 -25.87 4.62 1.44
N ALA A 470 -25.23 4.11 0.39
CA ALA A 470 -23.84 4.45 0.08
C ALA A 470 -23.60 5.97 -0.09
N ALA A 471 -24.54 6.69 -0.72
CA ALA A 471 -24.46 8.14 -0.83
C ALA A 471 -24.63 8.87 0.51
N HIS A 472 -25.54 8.39 1.37
CA HIS A 472 -25.72 8.89 2.74
C HIS A 472 -24.46 8.66 3.59
N ASP A 473 -23.82 7.50 3.48
CA ASP A 473 -22.68 7.12 4.30
C ASP A 473 -21.42 7.90 3.89
N ILE A 474 -21.21 8.11 2.58
CA ILE A 474 -20.18 9.02 2.04
C ILE A 474 -20.42 10.48 2.47
N ALA A 475 -21.67 10.92 2.55
CA ALA A 475 -22.03 12.27 2.99
C ALA A 475 -21.87 12.49 4.51
N THR A 476 -22.27 11.51 5.32
CA THR A 476 -22.15 11.55 6.79
C THR A 476 -20.77 11.17 7.31
N GLY A 477 -19.94 10.51 6.49
CA GLY A 477 -18.60 10.06 6.87
C GLY A 477 -18.59 8.81 7.74
N ARG A 478 -19.62 7.95 7.64
CA ARG A 478 -19.63 6.63 8.27
C ARG A 478 -19.04 5.58 7.35
N THR A 479 -18.25 4.70 7.93
CA THR A 479 -17.73 3.47 7.34
C THR A 479 -17.86 2.38 8.40
N GLU A 480 -18.98 1.66 8.35
CA GLU A 480 -19.36 0.56 9.26
C GLU A 480 -19.75 -0.69 8.44
#